data_AF-A0A3M1BQ71-F1
#
_entry.id   AF-A0A3M1BQ71-F1
#
_cell.length_a   1.000
_cell.length_b   1.000
_cell.length_c   1.000
_cell.angle_alpha   90.00
_cell.angle_beta   90.00
_cell.angle_gamma   90.00
#
_symmetry.space_group_name_H-M   'P 1'
#
loop_
_entity.id
_entity.type
_entity.pdbx_description
1 polymer ?
#
loop_
_entity_poly.entity_id
_entity_poly.type
_entity_poly.pdbx_seq_one_letter_code
_entity_poly.pdbx_strand_id
1 'polypeptide(L)'
;MKEINRSTLVEALSMLPEYDPPDETWQMVEAELDLLAVLPEKESVAELLPEFDPPDEVWNQVSKQLDGAGKVVPMRKWVARIAAAVVVLVAAWWALNTNQPSQDEGTISYSVEVLDPILEKNDWDEDEDAFQQFMAICQNGHFICEQPSFKNLEAELEELTEAKNELKEAIGAYGASPVLVQQIKEIELERTDILKKMMVMLI
;
A
#
# COMPACT_ATOMS: atom_id res chain seq x y z
N MET A 1 -3.80 -42.82 14.05
CA MET A 1 -2.43 -42.27 14.12
C MET A 1 -2.29 -41.59 15.46
N LYS A 2 -1.23 -41.89 16.22
CA LYS A 2 -1.01 -41.35 17.56
C LYS A 2 -0.16 -40.09 17.39
N GLU A 3 -0.66 -38.94 17.80
CA GLU A 3 0.05 -37.67 17.64
C GLU A 3 1.26 -37.64 18.58
N ILE A 4 2.46 -37.47 18.02
CA ILE A 4 3.74 -37.63 18.73
C ILE A 4 4.12 -36.34 19.47
N ASN A 5 3.67 -35.17 18.99
CA ASN A 5 4.13 -33.87 19.46
C ASN A 5 3.10 -33.10 20.30
N ARG A 6 2.03 -33.77 20.75
CA ARG A 6 0.94 -33.13 21.50
C ARG A 6 1.44 -32.40 22.76
N SER A 7 2.39 -33.01 23.48
CA SER A 7 2.96 -32.41 24.70
C SER A 7 3.77 -31.15 24.39
N THR A 8 4.58 -31.17 23.33
CA THR A 8 5.37 -30.01 22.89
C THR A 8 4.49 -28.87 22.43
N LEU A 9 3.37 -29.16 21.75
CA LEU A 9 2.39 -28.15 21.35
C LEU A 9 1.72 -27.52 22.57
N VAL A 10 1.27 -28.33 23.54
CA VAL A 10 0.63 -27.82 24.76
C VAL A 10 1.60 -26.98 25.59
N GLU A 11 2.86 -27.40 25.67
CA GLU A 11 3.93 -26.66 26.35
C GLU A 11 4.23 -25.33 25.66
N ALA A 12 4.39 -25.33 24.33
CA ALA A 12 4.60 -24.11 23.56
C ALA A 12 3.41 -23.14 23.66
N LEU A 13 2.18 -23.65 23.64
CA LEU A 13 0.98 -22.83 23.82
C LEU A 13 0.89 -22.22 25.22
N SER A 14 1.36 -22.93 26.25
CA SER A 14 1.37 -22.42 27.63
C SER A 14 2.44 -21.36 27.90
N MET A 15 3.43 -21.23 27.00
CA MET A 15 4.51 -20.23 27.09
C MET A 15 4.24 -19.01 26.22
N LEU A 16 3.12 -18.96 25.51
CA LEU A 16 2.75 -17.78 24.75
C LEU A 16 2.49 -16.62 25.72
N PRO A 17 3.18 -15.49 25.55
CA PRO A 17 2.82 -14.28 26.28
C PRO A 17 1.40 -13.87 25.91
N GLU A 18 0.58 -13.63 26.92
CA GLU A 18 -0.68 -12.92 26.75
C GLU A 18 -0.35 -11.44 26.56
N TYR A 19 -0.62 -10.93 25.37
CA TYR A 19 -0.53 -9.52 25.06
C TYR A 19 -1.94 -8.98 24.96
N ASP A 20 -2.38 -8.29 26.00
CA ASP A 20 -3.46 -7.32 25.87
C ASP A 20 -2.85 -5.94 25.64
N PRO A 21 -3.41 -5.14 24.72
CA PRO A 21 -3.00 -3.75 24.60
C PRO A 21 -3.37 -3.00 25.89
N PRO A 22 -2.61 -1.96 26.26
CA PRO A 22 -2.95 -1.12 27.41
C PRO A 22 -4.37 -0.57 27.32
N ASP A 23 -5.05 -0.43 28.45
CA ASP A 23 -6.44 0.09 28.50
C ASP A 23 -6.59 1.47 27.82
N GLU A 24 -5.54 2.28 27.85
CA GLU A 24 -5.45 3.57 27.18
C GLU A 24 -5.64 3.45 25.66
N THR A 25 -5.15 2.36 25.04
CA THR A 25 -5.34 2.10 23.60
C THR A 25 -6.81 1.88 23.26
N TRP A 26 -7.53 1.14 24.10
CA TRP A 26 -8.97 0.94 23.90
C TRP A 26 -9.77 2.22 24.14
N GLN A 27 -9.39 3.00 25.16
CA GLN A 27 -10.02 4.30 25.43
C GLN A 27 -9.82 5.30 24.28
N MET A 28 -8.66 5.29 23.63
CA MET A 28 -8.42 6.12 22.44
C MET A 28 -9.32 5.71 21.27
N VAL A 29 -9.43 4.40 21.00
CA VAL A 29 -10.31 3.89 19.93
C VAL A 29 -11.77 4.22 20.21
N GLU A 30 -12.22 4.08 21.45
CA GLU A 30 -13.59 4.42 21.86
C GLU A 30 -13.86 5.92 21.73
N ALA A 31 -12.92 6.78 22.15
CA ALA A 31 -13.05 8.23 22.00
C ALA A 31 -13.10 8.68 20.52
N GLU A 32 -12.34 8.03 19.64
CA GLU A 32 -12.34 8.33 18.20
C GLU A 32 -13.63 7.86 17.52
N LEU A 33 -14.16 6.70 17.93
CA LEU A 33 -15.46 6.21 17.47
C LEU A 33 -16.62 7.09 17.96
N ASP A 34 -16.56 7.59 19.19
CA ASP A 34 -17.54 8.54 19.72
C ASP A 34 -17.49 9.88 18.98
N LEU A 35 -16.29 10.37 18.61
CA LEU A 35 -16.15 11.55 17.75
C LEU A 35 -16.79 11.36 16.36
N LEU A 36 -16.67 10.16 15.79
CA LEU A 36 -17.33 9.78 14.54
C LEU A 36 -18.85 9.61 14.72
N ALA A 37 -19.32 9.23 15.91
CA ALA A 37 -20.74 9.11 16.24
C ALA A 37 -21.44 10.46 16.50
N VAL A 38 -20.68 11.55 16.71
CA VAL A 38 -21.20 12.93 16.81
C VAL A 38 -21.42 13.56 15.43
N LEU A 39 -21.00 12.91 14.34
CA LEU A 39 -21.46 13.27 13.00
C LEU A 39 -22.98 13.13 12.96
N PRO A 40 -23.72 14.14 12.45
CA PRO A 40 -25.17 14.06 12.40
C PRO A 40 -25.56 12.79 11.63
N GLU A 41 -26.33 11.95 12.30
CA GLU A 41 -26.82 10.62 11.89
C GLU A 41 -27.64 10.62 10.57
N LYS A 42 -27.58 11.69 9.76
CA LYS A 42 -28.57 12.02 8.71
C LYS A 42 -28.06 12.80 7.49
N GLU A 43 -26.77 12.80 7.18
CA GLU A 43 -26.36 13.07 5.79
C GLU A 43 -25.57 11.85 5.33
N SER A 44 -26.23 11.10 4.46
CA SER A 44 -25.93 9.72 4.22
C SER A 44 -24.54 9.60 3.59
N VAL A 45 -23.70 8.71 4.11
CA VAL A 45 -22.48 8.28 3.40
C VAL A 45 -22.81 7.88 1.94
N ALA A 46 -24.07 7.49 1.69
CA ALA A 46 -24.63 7.27 0.36
C ALA A 46 -24.68 8.52 -0.55
N GLU A 47 -24.84 9.74 -0.04
CA GLU A 47 -24.80 10.98 -0.84
C GLU A 47 -23.39 11.42 -1.20
N LEU A 48 -22.37 10.98 -0.44
CA LEU A 48 -20.95 11.25 -0.72
C LEU A 48 -20.32 10.22 -1.67
N LEU A 49 -21.00 9.11 -1.93
CA LEU A 49 -20.56 8.10 -2.86
C LEU A 49 -20.96 8.49 -4.29
N PRO A 50 -20.01 8.63 -5.23
CA PRO A 50 -20.36 8.85 -6.63
C PRO A 50 -21.14 7.64 -7.16
N GLU A 51 -22.34 7.88 -7.70
CA GLU A 51 -23.07 6.87 -8.45
C GLU A 51 -22.33 6.58 -9.75
N PHE A 52 -21.63 5.45 -9.79
CA PHE A 52 -21.07 4.89 -11.01
C PHE A 52 -22.01 3.82 -11.56
N ASP A 53 -22.76 4.15 -12.62
CA ASP A 53 -23.42 3.14 -13.45
C ASP A 53 -22.47 2.76 -14.60
N PRO A 54 -22.15 1.48 -14.82
CA PRO A 54 -21.38 1.06 -15.98
C PRO A 54 -22.04 1.47 -17.30
N PRO A 55 -21.26 1.79 -18.35
CA PRO A 55 -21.81 2.17 -19.65
C PRO A 55 -22.77 1.11 -20.22
N ASP A 56 -23.83 1.55 -20.91
CA ASP A 56 -24.86 0.70 -21.53
C ASP A 56 -24.28 -0.45 -22.39
N GLU A 57 -23.10 -0.24 -22.98
CA GLU A 57 -22.39 -1.24 -23.78
C GLU A 57 -22.04 -2.50 -22.99
N VAL A 58 -21.68 -2.36 -21.70
CA VAL A 58 -21.39 -3.47 -20.79
C VAL A 58 -22.65 -4.29 -20.54
N TRP A 59 -23.77 -3.63 -20.24
CA TRP A 59 -25.05 -4.29 -20.03
C TRP A 59 -25.58 -4.97 -21.30
N ASN A 60 -25.39 -4.34 -22.46
CA ASN A 60 -25.75 -4.89 -23.76
C ASN A 60 -24.90 -6.12 -24.15
N GLN A 61 -23.65 -6.19 -23.71
CA GLN A 61 -22.81 -7.36 -23.92
C GLN A 61 -23.25 -8.55 -23.06
N VAL A 62 -23.60 -8.29 -21.81
CA VAL A 62 -24.12 -9.31 -20.88
C VAL A 62 -25.46 -9.87 -21.37
N SER A 63 -26.39 -9.03 -21.80
CA SER A 63 -27.69 -9.49 -22.33
C SER A 63 -27.54 -10.36 -23.57
N LYS A 64 -26.66 -9.97 -24.51
CA LYS A 64 -26.36 -10.77 -25.72
C LYS A 64 -25.77 -12.14 -25.40
N GLN A 65 -24.94 -12.25 -24.35
CA GLN A 65 -24.38 -13.55 -23.95
C GLN A 65 -25.45 -14.46 -23.34
N LEU A 66 -26.46 -13.89 -22.67
CA LEU A 66 -27.56 -14.64 -22.06
C LEU A 66 -28.60 -15.09 -23.10
N ASP A 67 -28.90 -14.25 -24.10
CA ASP A 67 -29.84 -14.58 -25.20
C ASP A 67 -29.26 -15.60 -26.20
N GLY A 68 -27.96 -15.87 -26.14
CA GLY A 68 -27.25 -16.85 -26.97
C GLY A 68 -27.52 -18.33 -26.63
N ALA A 69 -28.39 -18.62 -25.66
CA ALA A 69 -28.74 -19.98 -25.25
C ALA A 69 -29.51 -20.74 -26.35
N GLY A 70 -28.76 -21.28 -27.31
CA GLY A 70 -29.06 -22.51 -28.07
C GLY A 70 -30.34 -22.51 -28.91
N LYS A 71 -30.24 -22.07 -30.18
CA LYS A 71 -31.21 -22.47 -31.21
C LYS A 71 -31.07 -23.97 -31.52
N VAL A 72 -31.92 -24.80 -30.92
CA VAL A 72 -32.05 -26.22 -31.24
C VAL A 72 -32.77 -26.41 -32.57
N VAL A 73 -32.02 -26.81 -33.60
CA VAL A 73 -32.56 -27.15 -34.93
C VAL A 73 -32.87 -28.67 -34.97
N PRO A 74 -34.06 -29.12 -35.39
CA PRO A 74 -34.41 -30.54 -35.39
C PRO A 74 -33.72 -31.30 -36.53
N MET A 75 -32.54 -31.85 -36.25
CA MET A 75 -31.71 -32.57 -37.21
C MET A 75 -32.06 -34.07 -37.29
N ARG A 76 -33.32 -34.41 -37.59
CA ARG A 76 -33.80 -35.80 -37.54
C ARG A 76 -33.40 -36.68 -38.73
N LYS A 77 -32.86 -36.14 -39.83
CA LYS A 77 -32.57 -36.93 -41.05
C LYS A 77 -31.09 -37.14 -41.39
N TRP A 78 -30.15 -36.59 -40.63
CA TRP A 78 -28.70 -36.75 -40.89
C TRP A 78 -27.99 -37.71 -39.90
N VAL A 79 -28.67 -38.09 -38.82
CA VAL A 79 -28.07 -38.86 -37.71
C VAL A 79 -27.59 -40.26 -38.14
N ALA A 80 -28.19 -40.86 -39.17
CA ALA A 80 -27.81 -42.21 -39.61
C ALA A 80 -26.47 -42.27 -40.39
N ARG A 81 -25.94 -41.14 -40.88
CA ARG A 81 -24.65 -41.10 -41.60
C ARG A 81 -23.50 -40.49 -40.79
N ILE A 82 -23.83 -39.88 -39.64
CA ILE A 82 -22.88 -39.18 -38.78
C ILE A 82 -22.18 -40.12 -37.79
N ALA A 83 -22.80 -41.25 -37.42
CA ALA A 83 -22.24 -42.16 -36.40
C ALA A 83 -20.82 -42.67 -36.73
N ALA A 84 -20.56 -43.08 -37.98
CA ALA A 84 -19.24 -43.56 -38.38
C ALA A 84 -18.19 -42.42 -38.44
N ALA A 85 -18.58 -41.23 -38.92
CA ALA A 85 -17.67 -40.08 -38.97
C ALA A 85 -17.32 -39.56 -37.57
N VAL A 86 -18.27 -39.58 -36.63
CA VAL A 86 -18.03 -39.18 -35.24
C VAL A 86 -17.09 -40.15 -34.55
N VAL A 87 -17.22 -41.47 -34.75
CA VAL A 87 -16.29 -42.44 -34.16
C VAL A 87 -14.87 -42.23 -34.69
N VAL A 88 -14.70 -41.96 -35.99
CA VAL A 88 -13.38 -41.66 -36.58
C VAL A 88 -12.79 -40.35 -36.04
N LEU A 89 -13.60 -39.30 -35.91
CA LEU A 89 -13.15 -38.02 -35.37
C LEU A 89 -12.81 -38.09 -33.88
N VAL A 90 -13.56 -38.86 -33.09
CA VAL A 90 -13.27 -39.08 -31.66
C VAL A 90 -12.01 -39.92 -31.49
N ALA A 91 -11.80 -40.97 -32.30
CA ALA A 91 -10.58 -41.76 -32.29
C ALA A 91 -9.35 -40.95 -32.75
N ALA A 92 -9.50 -40.12 -33.78
CA ALA A 92 -8.44 -39.22 -34.24
C ALA A 92 -8.12 -38.14 -33.20
N TRP A 93 -9.13 -37.56 -32.55
CA TRP A 93 -8.94 -36.59 -31.48
C TRP A 93 -8.23 -37.22 -30.27
N TRP A 94 -8.62 -38.44 -29.88
CA TRP A 94 -7.96 -39.16 -28.79
C TRP A 94 -6.49 -39.47 -29.12
N ALA A 95 -6.20 -39.95 -30.34
CA ALA A 95 -4.84 -40.25 -30.78
C ALA A 95 -3.94 -39.00 -30.90
N LEU A 96 -4.52 -37.84 -31.21
CA LEU A 96 -3.78 -36.57 -31.27
C LEU A 96 -3.59 -35.94 -29.88
N ASN A 97 -4.51 -36.19 -28.93
CA ASN A 97 -4.49 -35.58 -27.60
C ASN A 97 -3.65 -36.35 -26.57
N THR A 98 -3.27 -37.61 -26.82
CA THR A 98 -2.45 -38.41 -25.89
C THR A 98 -0.96 -38.05 -25.90
N ASN A 99 -0.53 -37.18 -26.81
CA ASN A 99 0.87 -36.75 -26.95
C ASN A 99 1.16 -35.36 -26.39
N GLN A 100 0.23 -34.74 -25.63
CA GLN A 100 0.55 -33.48 -24.96
C GLN A 100 1.47 -33.76 -23.76
N PRO A 101 2.73 -33.29 -23.78
CA PRO A 101 3.54 -33.31 -22.57
C PRO A 101 2.83 -32.43 -21.53
N SER A 102 2.47 -33.04 -20.40
CA SER A 102 1.94 -32.34 -19.25
C SER A 102 2.99 -31.37 -18.71
N GLN A 103 2.94 -30.13 -19.16
CA GLN A 103 3.60 -29.00 -18.53
C GLN A 103 2.57 -27.89 -18.33
N ASP A 104 1.66 -28.12 -17.38
CA ASP A 104 1.08 -27.03 -16.60
C ASP A 104 2.06 -26.69 -15.47
N GLU A 105 3.21 -26.14 -15.84
CA GLU A 105 3.97 -25.28 -14.93
C GLU A 105 3.52 -23.85 -15.22
N GLY A 106 2.33 -23.51 -14.73
CA GLY A 106 1.84 -22.13 -14.78
C GLY A 106 2.82 -21.22 -14.06
N THR A 107 3.59 -20.45 -14.82
CA THR A 107 4.44 -19.39 -14.29
C THR A 107 3.53 -18.28 -13.78
N ILE A 108 3.32 -18.28 -12.47
CA ILE A 108 2.62 -17.20 -11.78
C ILE A 108 3.51 -15.96 -11.87
N SER A 109 3.16 -15.06 -12.80
CA SER A 109 3.69 -13.70 -12.81
C SER A 109 2.93 -12.91 -11.78
N TYR A 110 3.58 -12.59 -10.67
CA TYR A 110 3.05 -11.70 -9.65
C TYR A 110 3.88 -10.42 -9.65
N SER A 111 3.21 -9.28 -9.70
CA SER A 111 3.82 -7.97 -9.50
C SER A 111 3.56 -7.57 -8.06
N VAL A 112 4.60 -7.48 -7.25
CA VAL A 112 4.51 -6.88 -5.91
C VAL A 112 4.98 -5.44 -6.04
N GLU A 113 4.06 -4.52 -5.80
CA GLU A 113 4.44 -3.14 -5.49
C GLU A 113 4.82 -3.10 -4.02
N VAL A 114 6.12 -3.10 -3.75
CA VAL A 114 6.65 -2.82 -2.41
C VAL A 114 6.50 -1.31 -2.22
N LEU A 115 5.40 -0.89 -1.59
CA LEU A 115 5.33 0.43 -1.01
C LEU A 115 6.38 0.48 0.10
N ASP A 116 7.42 1.28 -0.11
CA ASP A 116 8.42 1.54 0.91
C ASP A 116 7.68 2.18 2.09
N PRO A 117 7.73 1.64 3.32
CA PRO A 117 7.04 2.24 4.48
C PRO A 117 7.50 3.69 4.75
N ILE A 118 8.64 4.09 4.19
CA ILE A 118 9.11 5.48 4.15
C ILE A 118 8.19 6.38 3.31
N LEU A 119 7.54 5.85 2.27
CA LEU A 119 6.53 6.55 1.46
C LEU A 119 5.15 6.59 2.12
N GLU A 120 4.88 5.69 3.07
CA GLU A 120 3.59 5.61 3.78
C GLU A 120 3.49 6.69 4.87
N LYS A 121 4.61 7.01 5.54
CA LYS A 121 4.74 8.21 6.37
C LYS A 121 5.06 9.43 5.49
N ASN A 122 4.02 10.05 4.93
CA ASN A 122 4.15 11.25 4.12
C ASN A 122 4.32 12.54 4.94
N ASP A 123 4.42 12.44 6.27
CA ASP A 123 4.62 13.59 7.15
C ASP A 123 6.12 13.84 7.37
N TRP A 124 6.73 14.47 6.37
CA TRP A 124 8.13 14.93 6.41
C TRP A 124 8.31 16.20 7.25
N ASP A 125 7.24 16.71 7.86
CA ASP A 125 7.25 17.94 8.66
C ASP A 125 7.14 17.65 10.17
N GLU A 126 7.03 16.38 10.60
CA GLU A 126 6.88 15.96 12.01
C GLU A 126 7.95 16.60 12.93
N ASP A 127 9.17 16.77 12.42
CA ASP A 127 10.30 17.30 13.19
C ASP A 127 10.46 18.84 13.06
N GLU A 128 9.75 19.51 12.15
CA GLU A 128 9.97 20.94 11.84
C GLU A 128 9.73 21.84 13.06
N ASP A 129 8.71 21.56 13.86
CA ASP A 129 8.43 22.29 15.10
C ASP A 129 9.57 22.18 16.11
N ALA A 130 10.24 21.03 16.17
CA ALA A 130 11.39 20.83 17.05
C ALA A 130 12.61 21.64 16.59
N PHE A 131 12.83 21.74 15.27
CA PHE A 131 13.86 22.61 14.69
C PHE A 131 13.62 24.08 15.03
N GLN A 132 12.38 24.56 14.86
CA GLN A 132 12.03 25.96 15.15
C GLN A 132 12.21 26.30 16.63
N GLN A 133 11.81 25.40 17.53
CA GLN A 133 12.02 25.57 18.98
C GLN A 133 13.50 25.63 19.35
N PHE A 134 14.33 24.80 18.73
CA PHE A 134 15.77 24.85 18.94
C PHE A 134 16.38 26.18 18.49
N MET A 135 15.99 26.68 17.31
CA MET A 135 16.46 27.97 16.80
C MET A 135 16.02 29.15 17.68
N ALA A 136 14.89 29.03 18.37
CA ALA A 136 14.43 30.04 19.32
C ALA A 136 15.35 30.23 20.52
N ILE A 137 16.26 29.28 20.84
CA ILE A 137 17.25 29.43 21.92
C ILE A 137 18.12 30.68 21.71
N CYS A 138 18.44 31.00 20.45
CA CYS A 138 19.23 32.18 20.12
C CYS A 138 18.50 33.51 20.36
N GLN A 139 17.17 33.51 20.49
CA GLN A 139 16.39 34.72 20.79
C GLN A 139 16.69 35.27 22.20
N ASN A 140 17.22 34.43 23.09
CA ASN A 140 17.58 34.81 24.46
C ASN A 140 19.01 35.39 24.59
N GLY A 141 19.69 35.66 23.47
CA GLY A 141 21.00 36.35 23.47
C GLY A 141 22.18 35.47 23.86
N HIS A 142 22.18 34.20 23.42
CA HIS A 142 23.28 33.28 23.69
C HIS A 142 24.54 33.68 22.88
N PHE A 143 25.66 33.96 23.56
CA PHE A 143 26.91 34.38 22.91
C PHE A 143 27.41 33.37 21.85
N ILE A 144 27.14 32.08 22.04
CA ILE A 144 27.48 31.02 21.08
C ILE A 144 26.82 31.25 19.72
N CYS A 145 25.61 31.80 19.66
CA CYS A 145 24.89 32.06 18.41
C CYS A 145 25.55 33.15 17.55
N GLU A 146 26.37 34.02 18.14
CA GLU A 146 27.11 35.04 17.39
C GLU A 146 28.43 34.50 16.81
N GLN A 147 28.86 33.31 17.23
CA GLN A 147 30.13 32.75 16.76
C GLN A 147 30.05 32.35 15.28
N PRO A 148 31.11 32.61 14.49
CA PRO A 148 31.13 32.27 13.07
C PRO A 148 30.86 30.80 12.78
N SER A 149 31.33 29.90 13.64
CA SER A 149 31.11 28.46 13.52
C SER A 149 29.64 28.06 13.68
N PHE A 150 28.90 28.73 14.57
CA PHE A 150 27.47 28.47 14.75
C PHE A 150 26.67 29.04 13.57
N LYS A 151 26.98 30.26 13.12
CA LYS A 151 26.34 30.89 11.96
C LYS A 151 26.55 30.12 10.66
N ASN A 152 27.71 29.48 10.49
CA ASN A 152 27.95 28.63 9.33
C ASN A 152 27.03 27.40 9.35
N LEU A 153 26.86 26.76 10.52
CA LEU A 153 25.94 25.62 10.67
C LEU A 153 24.48 26.04 10.48
N GLU A 154 24.11 27.23 10.96
CA GLU A 154 22.78 27.82 10.72
C GLU A 154 22.52 28.07 9.23
N ALA A 155 23.49 28.62 8.49
CA ALA A 155 23.39 28.83 7.05
C ALA A 155 23.31 27.50 6.28
N GLU A 156 24.08 26.49 6.68
CA GLU A 156 24.03 25.15 6.09
C GLU A 156 22.67 24.47 6.37
N LEU A 157 22.10 24.67 7.56
CA LEU A 157 20.76 24.19 7.90
C LEU A 157 19.66 24.88 7.06
N GLU A 158 19.81 26.18 6.81
CA GLU A 158 18.90 26.95 5.94
C GLU A 158 18.95 26.46 4.50
N GLU A 159 20.16 26.24 3.94
CA GLU A 159 20.36 25.69 2.60
C GLU A 159 19.70 24.32 2.43
N LEU A 160 19.90 23.41 3.39
CA LEU A 160 19.25 22.10 3.37
C LEU A 160 17.72 22.20 3.49
N THR A 161 17.22 23.17 4.24
CA THR A 161 15.77 23.39 4.39
C THR A 161 15.15 23.92 3.10
N GLU A 162 15.84 24.81 2.38
CA GLU A 162 15.44 25.27 1.05
C GLU A 162 15.44 24.12 0.03
N ALA A 163 16.53 23.35 -0.03
CA ALA A 163 16.64 22.20 -0.93
C ALA A 163 15.53 21.15 -0.70
N LYS A 164 15.18 20.89 0.58
CA LYS A 164 14.04 20.02 0.91
C LYS A 164 12.73 20.54 0.33
N ASN A 165 12.47 21.83 0.48
CA ASN A 165 11.23 22.45 0.02
C ASN A 165 11.10 22.41 -1.50
N GLU A 166 12.19 22.64 -2.25
CA GLU A 166 12.22 22.48 -3.71
C GLU A 166 11.87 21.05 -4.14
N LEU A 167 12.44 20.03 -3.48
CA LEU A 167 12.14 18.63 -3.78
C LEU A 167 10.69 18.28 -3.44
N LYS A 168 10.14 18.82 -2.35
CA LYS A 168 8.74 18.61 -1.95
C LYS A 168 7.78 19.24 -2.96
N GLU A 169 8.08 20.43 -3.47
CA GLU A 169 7.32 21.07 -4.54
C GLU A 169 7.34 20.22 -5.83
N ALA A 170 8.52 19.69 -6.21
CA ALA A 170 8.66 18.81 -7.35
C ALA A 170 7.85 17.50 -7.21
N ILE A 171 7.80 16.93 -6.00
CA ILE A 171 6.96 15.75 -5.69
C ILE A 171 5.47 16.09 -5.82
N GLY A 172 5.03 17.23 -5.30
CA GLY A 172 3.62 17.66 -5.38
C GLY A 172 3.14 17.89 -6.82
N ALA A 173 4.02 18.36 -7.71
CA ALA A 173 3.70 18.66 -9.10
C ALA A 173 3.72 17.43 -10.06
N TYR A 174 4.58 16.44 -9.80
CA TYR A 174 4.85 15.35 -10.74
C TYR A 174 4.66 13.93 -10.16
N GLY A 175 4.32 13.80 -8.87
CA GLY A 175 4.21 12.53 -8.15
C GLY A 175 5.54 12.09 -7.52
N ALA A 176 5.47 11.35 -6.42
CA ALA A 176 6.63 10.91 -5.65
C ALA A 176 7.44 9.85 -6.42
N SER A 177 8.56 10.26 -7.04
CA SER A 177 9.53 9.30 -7.57
C SER A 177 10.41 8.74 -6.43
N PRO A 178 10.82 7.45 -6.48
CA PRO A 178 11.67 6.86 -5.44
C PRO A 178 12.98 7.62 -5.22
N VAL A 179 13.52 8.22 -6.28
CA VAL A 179 14.76 8.99 -6.23
C VAL A 179 14.59 10.29 -5.43
N LEU A 180 13.49 11.02 -5.64
CA LEU A 180 13.21 12.27 -4.93
C LEU A 180 12.96 12.01 -3.44
N VAL A 181 12.27 10.92 -3.12
CA VAL A 181 12.00 10.53 -1.73
C VAL A 181 13.29 10.14 -1.02
N GLN A 182 14.18 9.42 -1.70
CA GLN A 182 15.50 9.10 -1.16
C GLN A 182 16.33 10.36 -0.90
N GLN A 183 16.27 11.36 -1.78
CA GLN A 183 16.96 12.64 -1.60
C GLN A 183 16.42 13.44 -0.39
N ILE A 184 15.10 13.48 -0.20
CA ILE A 184 14.50 14.11 0.99
C ILE A 184 15.00 13.43 2.27
N LYS A 185 15.05 12.10 2.28
CA LYS A 185 15.58 11.34 3.42
C LYS A 185 17.05 11.68 3.73
N GLU A 186 17.89 11.77 2.70
CA GLU A 186 19.30 12.14 2.87
C GLU A 186 19.42 13.54 3.47
N ILE A 187 18.64 14.51 2.98
CA ILE A 187 18.60 15.87 3.51
C ILE A 187 18.16 15.89 4.97
N GLU A 188 17.11 15.15 5.37
CA GLU A 188 16.66 15.14 6.77
C GLU A 188 17.70 14.54 7.74
N LEU A 189 18.47 13.56 7.28
CA LEU A 189 19.59 13.01 8.06
C LEU A 189 20.71 14.05 8.24
N GLU A 190 21.03 14.81 7.20
CA GLU A 190 22.02 15.89 7.26
C GLU A 190 21.56 17.04 8.17
N ARG A 191 20.30 17.47 8.06
CA ARG A 191 19.69 18.47 8.97
C ARG A 191 19.79 18.04 10.44
N THR A 192 19.53 16.76 10.70
CA THR A 192 19.66 16.17 12.04
C THR A 192 21.10 16.19 12.56
N ASP A 193 22.09 15.92 11.70
CA ASP A 193 23.51 15.94 12.07
C ASP A 193 23.99 17.37 12.39
N ILE A 194 23.56 18.36 11.60
CA ILE A 194 23.85 19.77 11.85
C ILE A 194 23.25 20.24 13.17
N LEU A 195 21.98 19.91 13.43
CA LEU A 195 21.31 20.23 14.69
C LEU A 195 22.06 19.65 15.90
N LYS A 196 22.53 18.40 15.80
CA LYS A 196 23.36 17.78 16.85
C LYS A 196 24.66 18.55 17.08
N LYS A 197 25.35 18.98 16.03
CA LYS A 197 26.56 19.81 16.15
C LYS A 197 26.25 21.13 16.85
N MET A 198 25.18 21.81 16.45
CA MET A 198 24.75 23.07 17.07
C MET A 198 24.40 22.88 18.56
N MET A 199 23.69 21.80 18.93
CA MET A 199 23.39 21.46 20.32
C MET A 199 24.65 21.29 21.17
N VAL A 200 25.65 20.55 20.67
CA VAL A 200 26.93 20.34 21.40
C VAL A 200 27.66 21.65 21.67
N MET A 201 27.51 22.67 20.83
CA MET A 201 28.12 23.98 21.05
C MET A 201 27.41 24.83 22.11
N LEU A 202 26.14 24.53 22.42
CA LEU A 202 25.31 25.28 23.37
C LEU A 202 25.42 24.75 24.82
N ILE A 203 26.01 23.57 25.02
CA ILE A 203 26.29 22.95 26.32
C ILE A 203 27.66 23.41 26.85
#